data_AF-A0A2D7NER5-F1
#
_entry.id   AF-A0A2D7NER5-F1
#
_cell.length_a   1.000
_cell.length_b   1.000
_cell.length_c   1.000
_cell.angle_alpha   90.00
_cell.angle_beta   90.00
_cell.angle_gamma   90.00
#
_symmetry.space_group_name_H-M   'P 1'
#
loop_
_entity.id
_entity.type
_entity.pdbx_description
1 polymer ?
#
loop_
_entity_poly.entity_id
_entity_poly.type
_entity_poly.pdbx_seq_one_letter_code
_entity_poly.pdbx_strand_id
1 'polypeptide(L)' 'MKNFNHLLEKRELLINCNLRDTERCQWRPTGNIKATSGDNVCVSLVCEKCDSRTNVFLNENSYKNHEKILLKEIARV' A
#
# COMPACT_ATOMS: atom_id res chain seq x y z
N MET A 1 -10.85 8.44 0.40
CA MET A 1 -9.45 8.04 0.16
C MET A 1 -9.32 7.30 -1.16
N LYS A 2 -8.13 7.33 -1.79
CA LYS A 2 -7.84 6.45 -2.93
C LYS A 2 -7.45 5.06 -2.45
N ASN A 3 -7.97 4.04 -3.12
CA ASN A 3 -7.63 2.65 -2.86
C ASN A 3 -6.33 2.26 -3.61
N PHE A 4 -5.30 1.82 -2.87
CA PHE A 4 -3.98 1.42 -3.40
C PHE A 4 -3.84 -0.07 -3.70
N ASN A 5 -4.95 -0.83 -3.73
CA ASN A 5 -4.96 -2.24 -4.09
C ASN A 5 -4.31 -2.52 -5.45
N HIS A 6 -4.32 -1.56 -6.39
CA HIS A 6 -3.66 -1.70 -7.69
C HIS A 6 -2.12 -1.83 -7.62
N LEU A 7 -1.50 -1.48 -6.48
CA LEU A 7 -0.07 -1.68 -6.24
C LEU A 7 0.24 -3.08 -5.72
N LEU A 8 -0.75 -3.81 -5.24
CA LEU A 8 -0.57 -5.12 -4.62
C LEU A 8 -0.58 -6.26 -5.64
N GLU A 9 0.14 -7.32 -5.32
CA GLU A 9 0.09 -8.54 -6.11
C GLU A 9 -1.27 -9.25 -5.94
N LYS A 10 -1.61 -10.10 -6.91
CA LYS A 10 -2.87 -10.86 -6.91
C LYS A 10 -3.11 -11.62 -5.61
N ARG A 11 -2.05 -12.15 -4.97
CA ARG A 11 -2.14 -12.88 -3.71
C ARG A 11 -2.56 -11.98 -2.55
N GLU A 12 -2.04 -10.76 -2.50
CA GLU A 12 -2.33 -9.79 -1.44
C GLU A 12 -3.74 -9.20 -1.58
N LEU A 13 -4.26 -9.15 -2.81
CA LEU A 13 -5.66 -8.78 -3.09
C LEU A 13 -6.70 -9.76 -2.55
N LEU A 14 -6.29 -10.99 -2.22
CA LEU A 14 -7.13 -12.01 -1.60
C LEU A 14 -7.23 -11.86 -0.08
N ILE A 15 -6.48 -10.93 0.52
CA ILE A 15 -6.54 -10.67 1.95
C ILE A 15 -7.87 -10.00 2.28
N ASN A 16 -8.71 -10.72 3.02
CA ASN A 16 -9.96 -10.21 3.57
C ASN A 16 -9.70 -9.36 4.82
N CYS A 17 -10.64 -8.47 5.09
CA CYS A 17 -10.66 -7.64 6.27
C CYS A 17 -10.94 -8.50 7.51
N ASN A 18 -10.07 -8.44 8.52
CA ASN A 18 -10.24 -9.25 9.75
C ASN A 18 -11.53 -8.92 10.54
N LEU A 19 -12.13 -7.75 10.32
CA LEU A 19 -13.38 -7.33 10.97
C LEU A 19 -14.62 -7.87 10.26
N ARG A 20 -14.52 -8.16 8.97
CA ARG A 20 -15.59 -8.62 8.10
C ARG A 20 -14.99 -9.49 7.00
N ASP A 21 -15.01 -10.80 7.22
CA ASP A 21 -14.41 -11.79 6.31
C ASP A 21 -14.95 -11.75 4.87
N THR A 22 -16.05 -11.04 4.63
CA THR A 22 -16.67 -10.85 3.31
C THR A 22 -16.19 -9.61 2.57
N GLU A 23 -15.48 -8.70 3.23
CA GLU A 23 -15.01 -7.45 2.63
C GLU A 23 -13.50 -7.48 2.38
N ARG A 24 -13.06 -7.11 1.19
CA ARG A 24 -11.63 -6.92 0.90
C ARG A 24 -11.07 -5.73 1.65
N CYS A 25 -9.82 -5.83 2.06
CA CYS A 25 -9.09 -4.70 2.63
C CYS A 25 -9.02 -3.53 1.63
N GLN A 26 -9.15 -2.32 2.18
CA GLN A 26 -8.94 -1.05 1.47
C GLN A 26 -7.64 -0.45 1.98
N TRP A 27 -6.59 -0.57 1.18
CA TRP A 27 -5.24 -0.21 1.58
C TRP A 27 -4.92 1.26 1.27
N ARG A 28 -4.30 1.93 2.23
CA ARG A 28 -3.74 3.29 2.10
C ARG A 28 -2.28 3.33 2.58
N PRO A 29 -1.43 4.22 2.04
CA PRO A 29 -0.05 4.37 2.49
C PRO A 29 0.05 5.01 3.87
N THR A 30 1.09 4.64 4.63
CA THR A 30 1.30 5.06 6.04
C THR A 30 2.42 6.07 6.24
N GLY A 31 3.13 6.46 5.17
CA GLY A 31 4.27 7.38 5.26
C GLY A 31 5.62 6.70 5.43
N ASN A 32 5.64 5.42 5.82
CA ASN A 32 6.87 4.63 5.86
C ASN A 32 7.24 4.18 4.44
N ILE A 33 8.06 4.98 3.76
CA ILE A 33 8.69 4.66 2.48
C ILE A 33 10.19 4.45 2.73
N LYS A 34 10.72 3.30 2.34
CA LYS A 34 12.13 2.94 2.54
C LYS A 34 12.76 2.45 1.25
N ALA A 35 13.94 2.96 0.92
CA ALA A 35 14.79 2.32 -0.08
C ALA A 35 15.31 0.98 0.48
N THR A 36 15.32 -0.05 -0.34
CA THR A 36 15.77 -1.42 -0.01
C THR A 36 16.84 -1.87 -0.99
N SER A 37 17.62 -2.88 -0.63
CA SER A 37 18.68 -3.43 -1.50
C SER A 37 18.12 -3.89 -2.85
N GLY A 38 18.82 -3.54 -3.94
CA GLY A 38 18.41 -3.88 -5.31
C GLY A 38 17.42 -2.91 -5.94
N ASP A 39 17.56 -1.60 -5.68
CA ASP A 39 16.81 -0.50 -6.31
C ASP A 39 15.28 -0.60 -6.17
N ASN A 40 14.83 -1.22 -5.08
CA ASN A 40 13.42 -1.33 -4.73
C ASN A 40 13.06 -0.35 -3.60
N VAL A 41 11.83 0.15 -3.66
CA VAL A 41 11.21 1.03 -2.68
C VAL A 41 10.10 0.25 -1.98
N CYS A 42 10.25 0.04 -0.68
CA CYS A 42 9.23 -0.53 0.19
C CYS A 42 8.27 0.58 0.64
N VAL A 43 6.97 0.39 0.42
CA VAL A 43 5.91 1.27 0.89
C VAL A 43 5.01 0.49 1.86
N SER A 44 4.92 0.95 3.10
CA SER A 44 4.01 0.34 4.07
C SER A 44 2.57 0.84 3.89
N LEU A 45 1.65 -0.10 3.79
CA LEU A 45 0.22 0.14 3.67
C LEU A 45 -0.52 -0.31 4.93
N VAL A 46 -1.64 0.36 5.23
CA VAL A 46 -2.57 -0.01 6.29
C VAL A 46 -3.98 -0.10 5.74
N CYS A 47 -4.78 -1.04 6.24
CA CYS A 47 -6.19 -1.12 5.92
C CYS A 47 -6.96 -0.07 6.72
N GLU A 48 -7.79 0.72 6.04
CA GLU A 48 -8.61 1.75 6.67
C GLU A 48 -9.67 1.22 7.63
N LYS A 49 -10.05 -0.06 7.46
CA LYS A 49 -11.14 -0.67 8.21
C LYS A 49 -10.62 -1.43 9.43
N CYS A 50 -9.67 -2.33 9.22
CA CYS A 50 -9.22 -3.28 10.22
C CYS A 50 -7.83 -3.03 10.81
N ASP A 51 -7.16 -1.96 10.37
CA ASP A 51 -5.80 -1.62 10.79
C ASP A 51 -4.73 -2.68 10.49
N SER A 52 -5.07 -3.72 9.72
CA SER A 52 -4.11 -4.67 9.15
C SER A 52 -3.03 -3.91 8.39
N ARG A 53 -1.80 -4.43 8.38
CA ARG A 53 -0.65 -3.81 7.72
C ARG A 53 -0.03 -4.75 6.70
N THR A 54 0.44 -4.21 5.60
CA THR A 54 1.24 -4.92 4.60
C THR A 54 2.33 -4.01 4.03
N ASN A 55 3.27 -4.58 3.30
CA ASN A 55 4.31 -3.84 2.59
C ASN A 55 4.26 -4.21 1.11
N VAL A 56 4.28 -3.19 0.25
CA VAL A 56 4.49 -3.39 -1.19
C VAL A 56 5.91 -2.96 -1.56
N PHE A 57 6.56 -3.76 -2.41
CA PHE A 57 7.88 -3.47 -2.93
C PHE A 57 7.75 -3.04 -4.39
N LEU A 58 8.02 -1.77 -4.65
CA LEU A 58 8.01 -1.19 -5.99
C LEU A 58 9.44 -1.05 -6.49
N ASN A 59 9.72 -1.37 -7.75
CA ASN A 59 10.98 -0.90 -8.34
C ASN A 59 11.00 0.63 -8.45
N GLU A 60 12.17 1.22 -8.63
CA GLU A 60 12.35 2.68 -8.71
C GLU A 60 11.43 3.35 -9.75
N ASN A 61 11.27 2.73 -10.93
CA ASN A 61 10.43 3.30 -12.01
C ASN A 61 8.94 3.30 -11.64
N SER A 62 8.45 2.20 -11.08
CA SER A 62 7.08 2.08 -10.56
C SER A 62 6.85 3.07 -9.42
N TYR A 63 7.81 3.25 -8.52
CA TYR A 63 7.72 4.25 -7.47
C TYR A 63 7.61 5.67 -8.06
N LYS A 64 8.51 6.08 -8.96
CA LYS A 64 8.47 7.41 -9.61
C LYS A 64 7.14 7.70 -10.30
N ASN A 65 6.54 6.70 -10.95
CA ASN A 65 5.24 6.83 -11.59
C ASN A 65 4.10 7.10 -10.59
N HIS A 66 4.20 6.55 -9.37
CA HIS A 66 3.16 6.66 -8.34
C HIS A 66 3.49 7.67 -7.24
N GLU A 67 4.71 8.20 -7.20
CA GLU A 67 5.28 9.03 -6.13
C GLU A 67 4.37 10.20 -5.77
N LYS A 68 3.93 10.99 -6.78
CA LYS A 68 3.06 12.15 -6.54
C LYS A 68 1.75 11.78 -5.83
N ILE A 69 1.17 10.63 -6.17
CA ILE A 69 -0.10 10.17 -5.58
C ILE A 69 0.15 9.59 -4.18
N LEU A 70 1.23 8.82 -4.01
CA LEU A 70 1.64 8.27 -2.72
C LEU A 70 1.89 9.38 -1.70
N LEU A 71 2.74 10.35 -2.04
CA LEU A 71 3.08 11.47 -1.15
C LEU A 71 1.86 12.32 -0.80
N LYS A 72 0.96 12.56 -1.77
CA LYS A 72 -0.29 13.30 -1.53
C LYS A 72 -1.22 12.59 -0.56
N GLU A 73 -1.37 11.27 -0.67
CA GLU A 73 -2.23 10.51 0.24
C GLU A 73 -1.58 10.33 1.61
N ILE A 74 -0.25 10.21 1.69
CA ILE A 74 0.49 10.20 2.96
C ILE A 74 0.29 11.51 3.72
N ALA A 75 0.36 12.66 3.05
CA ALA A 75 0.16 13.97 3.68
C ALA A 75 -1.27 14.22 4.19
N ARG A 76 -2.23 13.35 3.85
CA ARG A 76 -3.62 13.40 4.32
C ARG A 76 -3.88 12.53 5.54
N VAL A 77 -2.91 11.71 5.94
CA VAL A 77 -2.92 10.86 7.13
C VAL A 77 -2.44 11.65 8.33
#